data_AF-A0A2M6ZXS8-F1
#
_entry.id   AF-A0A2M6ZXS8-F1
#
_cell.length_a   1.000
_cell.length_b   1.000
_cell.length_c   1.000
_cell.angle_alpha   90.00
_cell.angle_beta   90.00
_cell.angle_gamma   90.00
#
_symmetry.space_group_name_H-M   'P 1'
#
loop_
_entity.id
_entity.type
_entity.pdbx_description
1 polymer ?
#
loop_
_entity_poly.entity_id
_entity_poly.type
_entity_poly.pdbx_seq_one_letter_code
_entity_poly.pdbx_strand_id
1 'polypeptide(L)'
;MIQIYTRLKVADNSGAREIMCFNIPGGTKRRYARVGDVIVATVKEAVPDGAVKKGDVVRAVVVRVAKTYGRRDGSYIRFDENAAVILDEKGNPKGSRIFGP
;
A
#
# COMPACT_ATOMS: atom_id res chain seq x y z
N MET A 1 1.65 1.65 -10.53
CA MET A 1 0.90 0.44 -10.91
C MET A 1 1.44 -0.68 -10.07
N ILE A 2 0.58 -1.33 -9.30
CA ILE A 2 0.94 -2.36 -8.33
C ILE A 2 0.30 -3.68 -8.76
N GLN A 3 1.06 -4.76 -8.73
CA GLN A 3 0.58 -6.12 -9.04
C GLN A 3 0.92 -7.09 -7.91
N ILE A 4 0.42 -8.32 -8.01
CA ILE A 4 0.81 -9.42 -7.11
C ILE A 4 2.35 -9.55 -7.11
N TYR A 5 2.91 -9.80 -5.93
CA TYR A 5 4.33 -9.84 -5.59
C TYR A 5 5.09 -8.50 -5.63
N THR A 6 4.42 -7.39 -5.90
CA THR A 6 5.05 -6.05 -5.77
C THR A 6 5.34 -5.74 -4.30
N ARG A 7 6.56 -5.29 -4.01
CA ARG A 7 6.94 -4.72 -2.71
C ARG A 7 6.59 -3.24 -2.65
N LEU A 8 6.03 -2.80 -1.54
CA LEU A 8 5.72 -1.40 -1.27
C LEU A 8 6.29 -1.02 0.09
N LYS A 9 6.79 0.21 0.20
CA LYS A 9 7.10 0.80 1.49
C LYS A 9 5.83 1.14 2.23
N VAL A 10 5.87 1.03 3.56
CA VAL A 10 4.77 1.47 4.41
C VAL A 10 4.98 2.92 4.80
N ALA A 11 3.96 3.75 4.54
CA ALA A 11 3.97 5.19 4.73
C ALA A 11 3.19 5.62 5.98
N ASP A 12 3.24 4.81 7.05
CA ASP A 12 2.61 5.13 8.33
C ASP A 12 3.46 4.64 9.51
N ASN A 13 3.03 4.96 10.73
CA ASN A 13 3.66 4.50 11.97
C ASN A 13 3.05 3.20 12.54
N SER A 14 2.45 2.34 11.73
CA SER A 14 1.91 1.04 12.19
C SER A 14 3.02 0.06 12.64
N GLY A 15 4.27 0.31 12.24
CA GLY A 15 5.43 -0.49 12.57
C GLY A 15 5.90 -1.41 11.44
N ALA A 16 5.14 -1.57 10.36
CA ALA A 16 5.68 -2.19 9.15
C ALA A 16 6.60 -1.21 8.39
N ARG A 17 7.64 -1.75 7.74
CA ARG A 17 8.53 -1.01 6.83
C ARG A 17 8.27 -1.36 5.38
N GLU A 18 8.07 -2.65 5.11
CA GLU A 18 7.81 -3.17 3.77
C GLU A 18 6.70 -4.21 3.78
N ILE A 19 5.81 -4.13 2.79
CA ILE A 19 4.76 -5.11 2.54
C ILE A 19 4.85 -5.65 1.11
N MET A 20 4.39 -6.88 0.89
CA MET A 20 4.27 -7.50 -0.43
C MET A 20 2.80 -7.74 -0.75
N CYS A 21 2.32 -7.13 -1.82
CA CYS A 21 0.98 -7.40 -2.36
C CYS A 21 0.88 -8.88 -2.76
N PHE A 22 -0.17 -9.59 -2.33
CA PHE A 22 -0.46 -10.93 -2.84
C PHE A 22 -1.87 -11.07 -3.41
N ASN A 23 -2.76 -10.12 -3.15
CA ASN A 23 -4.10 -10.09 -3.75
C ASN A 23 -4.59 -8.65 -3.98
N ILE A 24 -5.36 -8.45 -5.05
CA ILE A 24 -5.99 -7.18 -5.40
C ILE A 24 -7.51 -7.40 -5.49
N PRO A 25 -8.27 -7.06 -4.45
CA PRO A 25 -9.73 -7.22 -4.44
C PRO A 25 -10.43 -6.43 -5.55
N GLY A 26 -11.60 -6.90 -5.99
CA GLY A 26 -12.43 -6.19 -6.97
C GLY A 26 -12.64 -6.89 -8.32
N GLY A 27 -12.47 -8.22 -8.38
CA GLY A 27 -12.91 -9.05 -9.51
C GLY A 27 -11.82 -9.92 -10.13
N THR A 28 -12.24 -10.97 -10.84
CA THR A 28 -11.36 -12.03 -11.39
C THR A 28 -10.38 -11.55 -12.46
N LYS A 29 -10.71 -10.48 -13.19
CA LYS A 29 -9.86 -9.91 -14.25
C LYS A 29 -8.96 -8.76 -13.76
N ARG A 30 -9.02 -8.40 -12.47
CA ARG A 30 -8.27 -7.26 -11.95
C ARG A 30 -6.80 -7.66 -11.73
N ARG A 31 -5.91 -7.10 -12.56
CA ARG A 31 -4.47 -7.40 -12.52
C ARG A 31 -3.63 -6.37 -11.77
N TYR A 32 -4.16 -5.15 -11.64
CA TYR A 32 -3.38 -4.01 -11.14
C TYR A 32 -4.17 -3.16 -10.15
N ALA A 33 -3.46 -2.64 -9.16
CA ALA A 33 -3.90 -1.58 -8.26
C ALA A 33 -3.21 -0.24 -8.62
N ARG A 34 -3.95 0.84 -8.44
CA ARG A 34 -3.56 2.24 -8.62
C ARG A 34 -3.65 2.99 -7.30
N VAL A 35 -3.28 4.27 -7.28
CA VAL A 35 -3.47 5.13 -6.09
C VAL A 35 -4.94 5.11 -5.68
N GLY A 36 -5.21 4.96 -4.39
CA GLY A 36 -6.55 4.84 -3.81
C GLY A 36 -7.10 3.41 -3.74
N ASP A 37 -6.49 2.45 -4.44
CA ASP A 37 -6.94 1.07 -4.39
C ASP A 37 -6.46 0.37 -3.12
N VAL A 38 -7.33 -0.47 -2.56
CA VAL A 38 -7.00 -1.37 -1.45
C VAL A 38 -6.41 -2.66 -1.99
N ILE A 39 -5.31 -3.10 -1.40
CA ILE A 39 -4.64 -4.37 -1.66
C ILE A 39 -4.61 -5.23 -0.39
N VAL A 40 -4.41 -6.54 -0.55
CA VAL A 40 -4.07 -7.44 0.55
C VAL A 40 -2.59 -7.81 0.41
N ALA A 41 -1.86 -7.66 1.50
CA ALA A 41 -0.41 -7.78 1.52
C ALA A 41 0.07 -8.58 2.73
N THR A 42 1.28 -9.12 2.62
CA THR A 42 2.00 -9.71 3.76
C THR A 42 3.08 -8.75 4.22
N VAL A 43 3.24 -8.57 5.52
CA VAL A 43 4.32 -7.78 6.11
C VAL A 43 5.63 -8.54 5.95
N LYS A 44 6.64 -7.88 5.36
CA LYS A 44 7.93 -8.50 5.04
C LYS A 44 9.06 -8.00 5.93
N GLU A 45 8.97 -6.74 6.31
CA GLU A 45 9.85 -6.12 7.30
C GLU A 45 9.00 -5.28 8.26
N ALA A 46 9.26 -5.41 9.55
CA ALA A 46 8.61 -4.64 10.62
C ALA A 46 9.65 -4.27 11.67
N VAL A 47 9.43 -3.14 12.35
CA VAL A 47 10.19 -2.75 13.53
C VAL A 47 9.83 -3.64 14.72
N PRO A 48 10.76 -3.86 15.67
CA PRO A 48 10.44 -4.45 16.97
C PRO A 48 9.30 -3.68 17.65
N ASP A 49 8.42 -4.39 18.37
CA ASP A 49 7.30 -3.83 19.15
C ASP A 49 6.27 -3.01 18.34
N GLY A 50 6.28 -3.10 17.01
CA GLY A 50 5.25 -2.53 16.15
C GLY A 50 3.87 -3.19 16.32
N ALA A 51 2.81 -2.48 15.96
CA ALA A 51 1.42 -2.99 16.00
C ALA A 51 1.14 -4.08 14.95
N VAL A 52 2.08 -4.32 14.04
CA VAL A 52 2.10 -5.39 13.05
C VAL A 52 3.45 -6.08 13.08
N LYS A 53 3.46 -7.39 12.88
CA LYS A 53 4.63 -8.25 12.91
C LYS A 53 4.97 -8.77 11.51
N LYS A 54 6.22 -9.17 11.31
CA LYS A 54 6.63 -9.85 10.07
C LYS A 54 5.80 -11.12 9.86
N GLY A 55 5.27 -11.29 8.65
CA GLY A 55 4.41 -12.41 8.28
C GLY A 55 2.92 -12.10 8.38
N ASP A 56 2.52 -11.05 9.09
CA ASP A 56 1.11 -10.68 9.22
C ASP A 56 0.49 -10.37 7.85
N VAL A 57 -0.76 -10.81 7.70
CA VAL A 57 -1.60 -10.45 6.55
C VAL A 57 -2.33 -9.16 6.90
N VAL A 58 -2.18 -8.15 6.04
CA VAL A 58 -2.75 -6.82 6.24
C VAL A 58 -3.48 -6.34 4.99
N ARG A 59 -4.48 -5.48 5.20
CA ARG A 59 -5.05 -4.64 4.13
C ARG A 59 -4.29 -3.33 4.10
N ALA A 60 -4.05 -2.80 2.91
CA ALA A 60 -3.39 -1.51 2.75
C ALA A 60 -3.97 -0.73 1.57
N VAL A 61 -4.03 0.59 1.67
CA VAL A 61 -4.37 1.48 0.56
C VAL A 61 -3.10 1.99 -0.10
N VAL A 62 -3.04 1.92 -1.43
CA VAL A 62 -1.91 2.44 -2.21
C VAL A 62 -1.99 3.97 -2.25
N VAL A 63 -0.95 4.66 -1.79
CA VAL A 63 -0.91 6.14 -1.74
C VAL A 63 0.06 6.74 -2.74
N ARG A 64 1.17 6.06 -3.04
CA ARG A 64 2.15 6.50 -4.04
C ARG A 64 2.46 5.38 -5.02
N VAL A 65 2.66 5.75 -6.28
CA VAL A 65 3.07 4.82 -7.35
C VAL A 65 4.16 5.43 -8.22
N ALA A 66 5.17 4.63 -8.52
CA ALA A 66 6.28 5.04 -9.38
C ALA A 66 5.89 5.15 -10.86
N LYS A 67 4.93 4.31 -11.29
CA LYS A 67 4.38 4.39 -12.64
C LYS A 67 3.52 5.65 -12.78
N THR A 68 3.87 6.51 -13.72
CA THR A 68 3.10 7.70 -14.09
C THR A 68 1.64 7.35 -14.39
N TYR A 69 0.71 8.15 -13.89
CA TYR A 69 -0.71 8.06 -14.25
C TYR A 69 -1.30 9.44 -14.54
N GLY A 70 -2.28 9.47 -15.44
CA GLY A 70 -2.97 10.70 -15.85
C GLY A 70 -4.15 11.02 -14.92
N ARG A 71 -4.39 12.32 -14.74
CA ARG A 71 -5.57 12.88 -14.09
C ARG A 71 -6.56 13.37 -15.13
N ARG A 72 -7.79 13.66 -14.70
CA ARG A 72 -8.89 14.08 -15.60
C ARG A 72 -8.64 15.44 -16.26
N ASP A 73 -7.83 16.28 -15.64
CA ASP A 73 -7.42 17.59 -16.15
C ASP A 73 -6.30 17.51 -17.21
N GLY A 74 -5.85 16.31 -17.58
CA GLY A 74 -4.76 16.09 -18.54
C GLY A 74 -3.35 16.15 -17.92
N SER A 75 -3.23 16.51 -16.64
CA SER A 75 -1.95 16.46 -15.93
C SER A 75 -1.54 15.01 -15.64
N TYR A 76 -0.24 14.77 -15.47
CA TYR A 76 0.32 13.47 -15.10
C TYR A 76 1.09 13.60 -13.80
N ILE A 77 1.00 12.57 -12.96
CA ILE A 77 1.76 12.49 -11.71
C ILE A 77 2.50 11.16 -11.64
N ARG A 78 3.71 11.22 -11.09
CA ARG A 78 4.53 10.06 -10.70
C ARG A 78 5.22 10.37 -9.39
N PHE A 79 5.47 9.33 -8.61
CA PHE A 79 6.33 9.40 -7.42
C PHE A 79 7.63 8.63 -7.69
N ASP A 80 8.63 8.77 -6.82
CA ASP A 80 9.88 8.02 -6.96
C ASP A 80 9.76 6.59 -6.42
N GLU A 81 8.78 6.32 -5.55
CA GLU A 81 8.58 5.03 -4.91
C GLU A 81 7.11 4.60 -4.86
N ASN A 82 6.89 3.29 -4.70
CA ASN A 82 5.58 2.73 -4.40
C ASN A 82 5.40 2.68 -2.88
N ALA A 83 4.29 3.24 -2.38
CA ALA A 83 4.00 3.25 -0.96
C ALA A 83 2.52 2.99 -0.67
N ALA A 84 2.25 2.44 0.51
CA ALA A 84 0.92 2.14 1.00
C ALA A 84 0.78 2.43 2.50
N VAL A 85 -0.46 2.63 2.93
CA VAL A 85 -0.84 2.83 4.34
C VAL A 85 -1.65 1.62 4.80
N ILE A 86 -1.33 1.07 5.97
CA ILE A 86 -2.00 -0.10 6.51
C ILE A 86 -3.37 0.31 7.06
N LEU A 87 -4.37 -0.52 6.79
CA LEU A 87 -5.75 -0.31 7.21
C LEU A 87 -6.15 -1.28 8.32
N ASP A 88 -7.05 -0.83 9.19
CA ASP A 88 -7.80 -1.68 10.10
C ASP A 88 -8.97 -2.40 9.39
N GLU A 89 -9.75 -3.17 10.14
CA GLU A 89 -10.90 -3.92 9.61
C GLU A 89 -12.03 -3.00 9.12
N LYS A 90 -12.16 -1.80 9.69
CA LYS A 90 -13.14 -0.79 9.32
C LYS A 90 -12.69 0.05 8.11
N GLY A 91 -11.45 -0.14 7.64
CA GLY A 91 -10.87 0.59 6.53
C GLY A 91 -10.24 1.93 6.90
N ASN A 92 -10.05 2.21 8.19
CA ASN A 92 -9.31 3.38 8.65
C ASN A 92 -7.81 3.11 8.70
N PRO A 93 -6.93 4.13 8.64
CA PRO A 93 -5.52 3.95 8.89
C PRO A 93 -5.27 3.28 10.25
N LYS A 94 -4.46 2.21 10.25
CA LYS A 94 -4.06 1.53 11.49
C LYS A 94 -3.05 2.36 12.29
N GLY A 95 -2.20 3.12 11.59
CA GLY A 95 -1.30 4.11 12.18
C GLY A 95 -2.00 5.45 12.43
N SER A 96 -1.47 6.23 13.37
CA SER A 96 -1.93 7.58 13.70
C SER A 96 -1.22 8.69 12.92
N ARG A 97 -0.12 8.38 12.23
CA ARG A 97 0.67 9.33 11.44
C ARG A 97 0.98 8.76 10.07
N ILE A 98 0.92 9.61 9.05
CA ILE A 98 1.22 9.29 7.65
C ILE A 98 2.50 10.02 7.22
N PHE A 99 3.33 9.36 6.43
CA PHE A 99 4.63 9.88 5.98
C PHE A 99 4.68 10.12 4.47
N GLY A 100 5.25 11.27 4.10
CA GLY A 100 5.43 11.70 2.71
C GLY A 100 4.23 12.47 2.14
N PRO A 101 4.40 13.05 0.93
CA PRO A 101 3.34 13.74 0.19
C PRO A 101 2.42 12.78 -0.57
#